data_AF-A0A3C0S8P6-F1
#
_entry.id   AF-A0A3C0S8P6-F1
#
_cell.length_a   1.000
_cell.length_b   1.000
_cell.length_c   1.000
_cell.angle_alpha   90.00
_cell.angle_beta   90.00
_cell.angle_gamma   90.00
#
_symmetry.space_group_name_H-M   'P 1'
#
loop_
_entity.id
_entity.type
_entity.pdbx_description
1 polymer ?
#
loop_
_entity_poly.entity_id
_entity_poly.type
_entity_poly.pdbx_seq_one_letter_code
_entity_poly.pdbx_strand_id
1 'polypeptide(L)' 'KYNLTFPVLLDPDSEVAKKDYKTTGVPETFVVDKNGIIVHKAIGPRDWATNDTIEAFAQLIQRS' A
#
# COMPACT_ATOMS: atom_id res chain seq x y z
N LYS A 1 -19.87 2.24 10.64
CA LYS A 1 -19.94 1.01 9.79
C LYS A 1 -18.62 0.25 9.72
N TYR A 2 -17.44 0.90 9.68
CA TYR A 2 -16.13 0.19 9.63
C TYR A 2 -15.05 0.68 10.63
N ASN A 3 -15.29 1.80 11.33
CA ASN A 3 -14.42 2.33 12.39
C ASN A 3 -12.92 2.46 12.03
N LEU A 4 -12.63 2.75 10.76
CA LEU A 4 -11.28 2.95 10.24
C LEU A 4 -10.69 4.24 10.83
N THR A 5 -9.44 4.16 11.28
CA THR A 5 -8.71 5.27 11.92
C THR A 5 -7.64 5.89 11.03
N PHE A 6 -7.39 5.30 9.85
CA PHE A 6 -6.43 5.84 8.88
C PHE A 6 -7.09 6.89 7.96
N PRO A 7 -6.30 7.83 7.42
CA PRO A 7 -6.82 8.85 6.52
C PRO A 7 -7.31 8.23 5.20
N VAL A 8 -8.42 8.76 4.69
CA VAL A 8 -8.89 8.50 3.33
C VAL A 8 -8.66 9.76 2.51
N LEU A 9 -7.77 9.66 1.53
CA LEU A 9 -7.45 10.76 0.63
C LEU A 9 -8.31 10.68 -0.64
N LEU A 10 -8.65 11.84 -1.20
CA LEU A 10 -9.44 11.94 -2.43
C LEU A 10 -8.53 12.28 -3.61
N ASP A 11 -8.66 11.52 -4.68
CA ASP A 11 -8.02 11.76 -5.98
C ASP A 11 -9.09 11.69 -7.08
N PRO A 12 -10.05 12.65 -7.12
CA PRO A 12 -11.22 12.57 -7.99
C PRO A 12 -10.86 12.54 -9.48
N ASP A 13 -9.78 13.22 -9.86
CA ASP A 13 -9.28 13.27 -11.24
C ASP A 13 -8.28 12.15 -11.57
N SER A 14 -7.99 11.28 -10.60
CA SER A 14 -7.01 10.19 -10.71
C SER A 14 -5.61 10.67 -11.10
N GLU A 15 -5.21 11.89 -10.73
CA GLU A 15 -3.92 12.46 -11.11
C GLU A 15 -2.78 11.66 -10.48
N VAL A 16 -2.84 11.44 -9.17
CA VAL A 16 -1.81 10.70 -8.43
C VAL A 16 -1.82 9.23 -8.84
N ALA A 17 -3.01 8.63 -8.91
CA ALA A 17 -3.16 7.22 -9.27
C ALA A 17 -2.61 6.92 -10.68
N LYS A 18 -2.93 7.74 -11.69
CA LYS A 18 -2.53 7.49 -13.08
C LYS A 18 -1.17 8.06 -13.47
N LYS A 19 -0.83 9.28 -13.04
CA LYS A 19 0.40 9.95 -13.48
C LYS A 19 1.61 9.47 -12.67
N ASP A 20 1.49 9.46 -11.35
CA ASP A 20 2.62 9.21 -10.46
C ASP A 20 2.79 7.72 -10.17
N TYR A 21 1.72 7.07 -9.71
CA TYR A 21 1.76 5.65 -9.33
C TYR A 21 1.44 4.69 -10.48
N LYS A 22 0.92 5.20 -11.61
CA LYS A 22 0.62 4.45 -12.83
C LYS A 22 -0.18 3.17 -12.56
N THR A 23 -1.21 3.28 -11.73
CA THR A 23 -2.08 2.15 -11.38
C THR A 23 -2.75 1.58 -12.62
N THR A 24 -2.89 0.26 -12.65
CA THR A 24 -3.46 -0.51 -13.78
C THR A 24 -4.92 -0.89 -13.57
N GLY A 25 -5.40 -0.80 -12.33
CA GLY A 25 -6.77 -1.10 -11.93
C GLY A 25 -6.95 -0.94 -10.43
N VAL A 26 -8.07 -1.42 -9.89
CA VAL A 26 -8.35 -1.41 -8.45
C VAL A 26 -8.86 -2.79 -7.97
N PRO A 27 -8.52 -3.21 -6.74
CA PRO A 27 -7.59 -2.56 -5.83
C PRO A 27 -6.13 -2.79 -6.25
N GLU A 28 -5.28 -1.78 -6.03
CA GLU A 28 -3.83 -1.86 -6.23
C GLU A 28 -3.16 -1.19 -5.03
N THR A 29 -2.07 -1.78 -4.52
CA THR A 29 -1.44 -1.31 -3.27
C THR A 29 0.07 -1.37 -3.36
N PHE A 30 0.70 -0.32 -2.85
CA PHE A 30 2.15 -0.16 -2.78
C PHE A 30 2.60 -0.19 -1.32
N VAL A 31 3.67 -0.92 -1.04
CA VAL A 31 4.36 -0.91 0.25
C VAL A 31 5.60 -0.05 0.08
N VAL A 32 5.68 1.00 0.90
CA VAL A 32 6.81 1.94 0.93
C VAL A 32 7.59 1.71 2.20
N ASP A 33 8.91 1.52 2.09
CA ASP A 33 9.78 1.36 3.25
C ASP A 33 10.08 2.70 3.94
N LYS A 34 10.81 2.64 5.06
CA LYS A 34 11.14 3.81 5.88
C LYS A 34 12.02 4.86 5.16
N ASN A 35 12.67 4.49 4.06
CA ASN A 35 13.50 5.38 3.26
C ASN A 35 12.70 6.02 2.12
N GLY A 36 11.38 5.79 2.06
CA GLY A 36 10.50 6.29 1.01
C GLY A 36 10.56 5.47 -0.28
N ILE A 37 11.12 4.26 -0.24
CA ILE A 37 11.27 3.41 -1.44
C ILE A 37 10.09 2.45 -1.55
N ILE A 38 9.47 2.38 -2.73
CA ILE A 38 8.47 1.36 -3.04
C ILE A 38 9.19 0.01 -3.11
N VAL A 39 8.94 -0.86 -2.13
CA VAL A 39 9.56 -2.19 -2.03
C VAL A 39 8.64 -3.31 -2.51
N HIS A 40 7.35 -3.05 -2.61
CA HIS A 40 6.38 -4.00 -3.14
C HIS A 40 5.20 -3.30 -3.81
N LYS A 41 4.73 -3.86 -4.91
CA LYS A 41 3.46 -3.53 -5.57
C LYS A 41 2.67 -4.82 -5.66
N ALA A 42 1.40 -4.79 -5.27
CA ALA A 42 0.53 -5.87 -5.66
C ALA A 42 -0.83 -5.39 -6.15
N ILE A 43 -1.38 -6.20 -7.03
CA ILE A 43 -2.55 -5.93 -7.86
C ILE A 43 -3.63 -6.92 -7.44
N GLY A 44 -4.84 -6.42 -7.24
CA GLY A 44 -5.97 -7.21 -6.76
C GLY A 44 -6.06 -7.30 -5.23
N PRO A 45 -7.22 -7.79 -4.74
CA PRO A 45 -7.50 -7.90 -3.31
C PRO A 45 -6.60 -8.93 -2.65
N ARG A 46 -6.22 -8.70 -1.39
CA ARG A 46 -5.48 -9.67 -0.57
C ARG A 46 -5.82 -9.52 0.90
N ASP A 47 -5.64 -10.61 1.62
CA ASP A 47 -5.61 -10.58 3.08
C ASP A 47 -4.23 -10.13 3.55
N TRP A 48 -4.18 -8.98 4.22
CA TRP A 48 -2.94 -8.40 4.75
C TRP A 48 -2.65 -8.82 6.20
N ALA A 49 -3.56 -9.57 6.83
CA ALA A 49 -3.43 -10.02 8.21
C ALA A 49 -2.84 -11.44 8.32
N THR A 50 -2.25 -11.97 7.25
CA THR A 50 -1.55 -13.26 7.31
C THR A 50 -0.23 -13.15 8.07
N ASN A 51 0.20 -14.24 8.71
CA ASN A 51 1.46 -14.29 9.45
C ASN A 51 2.65 -13.88 8.57
N ASP A 52 2.72 -14.39 7.33
CA ASP A 52 3.77 -14.07 6.38
C ASP A 52 3.84 -12.56 6.07
N THR A 53 2.68 -11.91 5.94
CA THR A 53 2.60 -10.47 5.68
C THR A 53 3.10 -9.66 6.88
N ILE A 54 2.69 -10.04 8.08
CA ILE A 54 3.12 -9.38 9.32
C ILE A 54 4.63 -9.56 9.53
N GLU A 55 5.17 -10.76 9.27
CA GLU A 55 6.62 -11.02 9.36
C GLU A 55 7.40 -10.17 8.34
N ALA A 56 6.94 -10.11 7.09
CA ALA A 56 7.57 -9.27 6.07
C ALA A 56 7.59 -7.79 6.47
N PHE A 57 6.50 -7.25 7.04
CA PHE A 57 6.46 -5.88 7.54
C PHE A 57 7.39 -5.68 8.74
N ALA A 58 7.48 -6.64 9.66
CA ALA A 58 8.41 -6.55 10.79
C ALA A 58 9.88 -6.46 10.31
N GLN A 59 10.24 -7.19 9.25
CA GLN A 59 11.57 -7.10 8.64
C GLN A 59 11.81 -5.72 7.99
N LEU A 60 10.81 -5.15 7.31
CA LEU A 60 10.93 -3.81 6.72
C LEU A 60 11.13 -2.70 7.76
N ILE A 61 10.53 -2.85 8.95
CA ILE A 61 10.71 -1.90 10.06
C ILE A 61 12.13 -1.99 10.64
N GLN A 62 12.70 -3.20 10.75
CA GLN A 62 14.02 -3.43 11.33
C GLN A 62 15.18 -3.07 10.39
N ARG A 63 14.93 -3.08 9.08
CA ARG A 63 15.95 -2.76 8.07
C ARG A 63 16.49 -1.35 8.31
N SER A 64 17.81 -1.22 8.44
CA SER A 64 18.54 0.05 8.69
C SER A 64 18.67 0.90 7.42
#